data_AF-U5WAT9-F1
#
_entry.id   AF-U5WAT9-F1
#
_cell.length_a   1.000
_cell.length_b   1.000
_cell.length_c   1.000
_cell.angle_alpha   90.00
_cell.angle_beta   90.00
_cell.angle_gamma   90.00
#
_symmetry.space_group_name_H-M   'P 1'
#
loop_
_entity.id
_entity.type
_entity.pdbx_description
1 polymer ?
#
loop_
_entity_poly.entity_id
_entity_poly.type
_entity_poly.pdbx_seq_one_letter_code
_entity_poly.pdbx_strand_id
1 'polypeptide(L)'
;MTTPASPPPGVYHSRSRVTRNRLALAAAGLALVLLGYLIGRLQGGSDTPAIAAPPPAPVSASAAPATEPTAEPSTAPATTEPATPGKDAYAALQAEAASGQQGTDVQETEDEGGGQNVGWIAAGDWLRFDDVDFGDQPAKKFAARVASDANEGSNGRIEIRIDSPANAPVGTLSARGTGGWQDWASQETDIEPTKGRHTVFLVFAADNGDEFLNLNYFAFVR
;
A
#
# COMPACT_ATOMS: atom_id res chain seq x y z
N MET A 1 3.28 -1.04 50.27
CA MET A 1 2.92 -1.19 48.85
C MET A 1 3.54 -0.02 48.12
N THR A 2 4.76 -0.18 47.63
CA THR A 2 5.47 0.81 46.83
C THR A 2 5.07 0.60 45.38
N THR A 3 4.37 1.57 44.82
CA THR A 3 4.08 1.69 43.38
C THR A 3 5.43 1.69 42.63
N PRO A 4 5.64 0.84 41.61
CA PRO A 4 6.85 0.95 40.79
C PRO A 4 6.82 2.31 40.09
N ALA A 5 7.98 2.98 40.11
CA ALA A 5 8.17 4.25 39.43
C ALA A 5 7.95 4.07 37.92
N SER A 6 7.19 4.98 37.32
CA SER A 6 7.00 5.06 35.87
C SER A 6 8.36 5.22 35.19
N PRO A 7 8.70 4.43 34.17
CA PRO A 7 9.97 4.57 33.47
C PRO A 7 10.05 5.98 32.85
N PRO A 8 11.25 6.59 32.79
CA PRO A 8 11.40 7.91 32.18
C PRO A 8 10.98 7.85 30.71
N PRO A 9 10.31 8.89 30.17
CA PRO A 9 9.92 8.91 28.77
C PRO A 9 11.18 8.80 27.90
N GLY A 10 11.37 7.63 27.28
CA GLY A 10 12.38 7.43 26.25
C GLY A 10 12.12 8.46 25.16
N VAL A 11 13.12 9.28 24.88
CA VAL A 11 12.96 10.43 24.00
C VAL A 11 12.75 9.94 22.57
N TYR A 12 11.48 9.78 22.18
CA TYR A 12 11.05 9.60 20.81
C TYR A 12 11.28 10.92 20.07
N HIS A 13 12.52 11.14 19.65
CA HIS A 13 12.85 12.26 18.79
C HIS A 13 12.21 12.01 17.42
N SER A 14 11.30 12.90 17.00
CA SER A 14 10.72 12.92 15.65
C SER A 14 11.82 13.17 14.61
N ARG A 15 12.51 12.11 14.17
CA ARG A 15 13.58 12.19 13.15
C ARG A 15 13.01 12.49 11.76
N SER A 16 11.68 12.41 11.55
CA SER A 16 11.04 12.43 10.24
C SER A 16 10.90 13.80 9.56
N ARG A 17 11.04 14.93 10.28
CA ARG A 17 10.85 16.26 9.66
C ARG A 17 11.89 16.61 8.59
N VAL A 18 13.13 16.09 8.70
CA VAL A 18 14.24 16.52 7.82
C VAL A 18 14.27 15.76 6.48
N THR A 19 13.87 14.49 6.46
CA THR A 19 13.90 13.66 5.23
C THR A 19 12.67 13.93 4.35
N ARG A 20 11.50 14.18 4.95
CA ARG A 20 10.22 14.38 4.23
C ARG A 20 10.16 15.67 3.39
N ASN A 21 10.91 16.72 3.76
CA ASN A 21 10.94 17.99 3.01
C ASN A 21 11.72 17.95 1.67
N ARG A 22 12.48 16.89 1.37
CA ARG A 22 13.25 16.81 0.11
C ARG A 22 12.47 16.20 -1.06
N LEU A 23 11.36 15.51 -0.79
CA LEU A 23 10.52 14.87 -1.80
C LEU A 23 9.26 15.66 -2.16
N ALA A 24 8.80 16.58 -1.29
CA ALA A 24 7.62 17.41 -1.56
C ALA A 24 7.80 18.42 -2.72
N LEU A 25 9.02 18.72 -3.16
CA LEU A 25 9.25 19.57 -4.34
C LEU A 25 8.98 18.85 -5.68
N ALA A 26 8.81 17.53 -5.71
CA ALA A 26 8.55 16.81 -6.97
C ALA A 26 7.07 16.79 -7.38
N ALA A 27 6.13 16.98 -6.45
CA ALA A 27 4.69 16.92 -6.73
C ALA A 27 4.06 18.27 -7.14
N ALA A 28 4.70 19.41 -6.82
CA ALA A 28 4.20 20.74 -7.20
C ALA A 28 4.37 21.05 -8.72
N GLY A 29 5.26 20.33 -9.41
CA GLY A 29 5.49 20.51 -10.85
C GLY A 29 4.37 19.97 -11.76
N LEU A 30 3.66 18.91 -11.33
CA LEU A 30 2.67 18.23 -12.18
C LEU A 30 1.31 18.95 -12.18
N ALA A 31 0.96 19.66 -11.10
CA ALA A 31 -0.29 20.42 -10.99
C ALA A 31 -0.30 21.66 -11.91
N LEU A 32 0.86 22.30 -12.15
CA LEU A 32 0.97 23.46 -13.04
C LEU A 32 0.85 23.08 -14.53
N VAL A 33 1.28 21.88 -14.93
CA VAL A 33 1.17 21.40 -16.32
C VAL A 33 -0.29 21.08 -16.68
N LEU A 34 -1.07 20.54 -15.75
CA LEU A 34 -2.50 20.25 -15.97
C LEU A 34 -3.36 21.53 -15.96
N LEU A 35 -3.02 22.54 -15.14
CA LEU A 35 -3.73 23.82 -15.15
C LEU A 35 -3.47 24.62 -16.44
N GLY A 36 -2.24 24.57 -16.98
CA GLY A 36 -1.92 25.17 -18.28
C GLY A 36 -2.64 24.51 -19.46
N TYR A 37 -2.82 23.18 -19.43
CA TYR A 37 -3.51 22.44 -20.48
C TYR A 37 -5.03 22.74 -20.53
N LEU A 38 -5.65 23.08 -19.38
CA LEU A 38 -7.08 23.38 -19.31
C LEU A 38 -7.44 24.80 -19.77
N ILE A 39 -6.52 25.78 -19.63
CA ILE A 39 -6.75 27.17 -20.06
C ILE A 39 -6.66 27.32 -21.59
N GLY A 40 -5.87 26.47 -22.27
CA GLY A 40 -5.70 26.51 -23.72
C GLY A 40 -6.94 26.09 -24.55
N ARG A 41 -7.97 25.48 -23.95
CA ARG A 41 -9.17 25.03 -24.68
C ARG A 41 -10.34 26.02 -24.72
N LEU A 42 -10.15 27.26 -24.23
CA LEU A 42 -11.21 28.28 -24.20
C LEU A 42 -10.99 29.48 -25.14
N GLN A 43 -9.99 29.44 -26.04
CA GLN A 43 -9.79 30.47 -27.07
C GLN A 43 -9.68 29.83 -28.46
N GLY A 44 -10.80 29.73 -29.17
CA GLY A 44 -10.85 29.25 -30.56
C GLY A 44 -12.27 29.20 -31.10
N GLY A 45 -12.86 30.38 -31.33
CA GLY A 45 -14.19 30.53 -31.93
C GLY A 45 -14.16 30.47 -33.46
N SER A 46 -15.10 29.66 -33.99
CA SER A 46 -15.89 29.80 -35.24
C SER A 46 -15.28 30.47 -36.49
N ASP A 47 -15.08 29.67 -37.56
CA ASP A 47 -15.24 30.11 -38.96
C ASP A 47 -15.57 28.92 -39.90
N THR A 48 -16.61 29.04 -40.72
CA THR A 48 -17.00 28.17 -41.86
C THR A 48 -18.06 28.95 -42.70
N PRO A 49 -18.28 28.79 -44.04
CA PRO A 49 -17.65 27.95 -45.10
C PRO A 49 -17.33 28.67 -46.46
N ALA A 50 -16.72 27.96 -47.44
CA ALA A 50 -17.16 27.94 -48.86
C ALA A 50 -16.53 26.79 -49.70
N ILE A 51 -17.28 26.28 -50.70
CA ILE A 51 -17.15 25.02 -51.49
C ILE A 51 -16.39 25.18 -52.83
N ALA A 52 -15.70 24.13 -53.32
CA ALA A 52 -15.54 23.80 -54.77
C ALA A 52 -15.23 22.29 -54.99
N ALA A 53 -15.67 21.74 -56.13
CA ALA A 53 -16.04 20.33 -56.41
C ALA A 53 -14.93 19.43 -57.11
N PRO A 54 -15.12 18.08 -57.23
CA PRO A 54 -14.17 17.05 -57.76
C PRO A 54 -14.39 16.77 -59.29
N PRO A 55 -13.72 15.86 -60.08
CA PRO A 55 -13.16 14.48 -59.84
C PRO A 55 -11.89 14.14 -60.72
N PRO A 56 -11.50 12.89 -61.16
CA PRO A 56 -11.93 11.51 -60.84
C PRO A 56 -10.81 10.49 -60.48
N ALA A 57 -11.25 9.28 -60.09
CA ALA A 57 -10.46 8.09 -59.75
C ALA A 57 -9.74 7.43 -60.95
N PRO A 58 -8.84 6.46 -60.67
CA PRO A 58 -9.03 5.16 -61.30
C PRO A 58 -9.11 3.99 -60.30
N VAL A 59 -9.56 2.88 -60.90
CA VAL A 59 -10.20 1.69 -60.37
C VAL A 59 -9.24 0.51 -60.14
N SER A 60 -9.68 -0.39 -59.25
CA SER A 60 -9.62 -1.87 -59.29
C SER A 60 -8.31 -2.66 -59.43
N ALA A 61 -8.08 -3.56 -58.46
CA ALA A 61 -8.15 -5.05 -58.56
C ALA A 61 -7.46 -5.67 -57.32
N SER A 62 -8.14 -6.28 -56.33
CA SER A 62 -8.65 -7.67 -56.25
C SER A 62 -7.73 -8.78 -56.79
N ALA A 63 -7.10 -9.54 -55.88
CA ALA A 63 -6.89 -11.00 -55.98
C ALA A 63 -6.47 -11.59 -54.61
N ALA A 64 -6.99 -12.78 -54.31
CA ALA A 64 -6.99 -13.48 -53.02
C ALA A 64 -5.73 -14.39 -52.79
N PRO A 65 -5.79 -15.45 -51.96
CA PRO A 65 -5.07 -15.61 -50.70
C PRO A 65 -3.83 -16.53 -50.78
N ALA A 66 -2.98 -16.53 -49.74
CA ALA A 66 -1.92 -17.53 -49.57
C ALA A 66 -1.82 -17.99 -48.10
N THR A 67 -2.42 -19.16 -47.86
CA THR A 67 -2.05 -20.27 -46.97
C THR A 67 -1.04 -20.04 -45.83
N GLU A 68 -1.52 -20.36 -44.62
CA GLU A 68 -0.73 -20.76 -43.43
C GLU A 68 0.36 -21.79 -43.73
N PRO A 69 1.37 -21.85 -42.87
CA PRO A 69 1.81 -23.12 -42.30
C PRO A 69 1.46 -23.17 -40.80
N THR A 70 0.59 -24.13 -40.48
CA THR A 70 0.35 -24.69 -39.16
C THR A 70 1.67 -24.91 -38.41
N ALA A 71 1.88 -24.16 -37.33
CA ALA A 71 2.87 -24.53 -36.31
C ALA A 71 2.23 -25.58 -35.40
N GLU A 72 2.81 -26.78 -35.38
CA GLU A 72 2.39 -27.88 -34.51
C GLU A 72 2.47 -27.48 -33.02
N PRO A 73 1.57 -27.97 -32.15
CA PRO A 73 1.68 -27.80 -30.72
C PRO A 73 2.85 -28.64 -30.19
N SER A 74 3.95 -27.98 -29.85
CA SER A 74 5.04 -28.60 -29.11
C SER A 74 4.61 -28.83 -27.66
N THR A 75 4.17 -30.05 -27.36
CA THR A 75 4.01 -30.58 -26.01
C THR A 75 5.39 -30.83 -25.41
N ALA A 76 6.08 -29.78 -24.98
CA ALA A 76 7.13 -29.91 -23.98
C ALA A 76 6.46 -29.98 -22.60
N PRO A 77 6.74 -30.99 -21.75
CA PRO A 77 6.24 -30.98 -20.39
C PRO A 77 6.84 -29.77 -19.67
N ALA A 78 5.98 -28.83 -19.26
CA ALA A 78 6.36 -27.80 -18.31
C ALA A 78 6.90 -28.51 -17.07
N THR A 79 8.20 -28.36 -16.84
CA THR A 79 8.83 -28.80 -15.60
C THR A 79 8.24 -27.91 -14.51
N THR A 80 7.32 -28.46 -13.71
CA THR A 80 6.71 -27.77 -12.58
C THR A 80 7.80 -27.47 -11.56
N GLU A 81 8.38 -26.28 -11.62
CA GLU A 81 9.16 -25.74 -10.51
C GLU A 81 8.23 -25.73 -9.28
N PRO A 82 8.63 -26.32 -8.14
CA PRO A 82 7.79 -26.30 -6.95
C PRO A 82 7.57 -24.83 -6.56
N ALA A 83 6.32 -24.40 -6.53
CA ALA A 83 5.96 -23.06 -6.06
C ALA A 83 6.53 -22.88 -4.65
N THR A 84 7.36 -21.85 -4.48
CA THR A 84 7.91 -21.52 -3.16
C THR A 84 6.74 -21.27 -2.19
N PRO A 85 6.73 -21.87 -0.99
CA PRO A 85 5.70 -21.61 0.00
C PRO A 85 5.68 -20.13 0.36
N GLY A 86 4.54 -19.46 0.20
CA GLY A 86 4.41 -18.07 0.63
C GLY A 86 4.27 -17.91 2.14
N LYS A 87 4.22 -16.66 2.60
CA LYS A 87 4.14 -16.31 4.02
C LYS A 87 2.75 -16.67 4.56
N ASP A 88 2.65 -17.48 5.60
CA ASP A 88 1.36 -17.85 6.20
C ASP A 88 0.68 -16.61 6.79
N ALA A 89 -0.52 -16.26 6.29
CA ALA A 89 -1.30 -15.12 6.76
C ALA A 89 -1.72 -15.24 8.23
N TYR A 90 -1.82 -16.47 8.76
CA TYR A 90 -2.28 -16.76 10.11
C TYR A 90 -1.15 -16.83 11.14
N ALA A 91 0.11 -16.80 10.68
CA ALA A 91 1.28 -16.66 11.54
C ALA A 91 1.56 -15.18 11.84
N ALA A 92 2.35 -14.93 12.89
CA ALA A 92 2.80 -13.57 13.21
C ALA A 92 3.79 -13.08 12.14
N LEU A 93 3.31 -12.19 11.27
CA LEU A 93 4.10 -11.48 10.27
C LEU A 93 4.77 -10.28 10.94
N GLN A 94 6.10 -10.37 11.09
CA GLN A 94 6.91 -9.31 11.67
C GLN A 94 6.91 -8.07 10.77
N ALA A 95 6.67 -6.89 11.34
CA ALA A 95 6.54 -5.67 10.56
C ALA A 95 7.86 -5.26 9.90
N GLU A 96 8.99 -5.47 10.59
CA GLU A 96 10.34 -5.22 10.11
C GLU A 96 10.74 -6.18 8.97
N ALA A 97 10.00 -7.27 8.78
CA ALA A 97 10.18 -8.22 7.68
C ALA A 97 9.35 -7.88 6.42
N ALA A 98 8.92 -6.62 6.29
CA ALA A 98 8.23 -6.12 5.11
C ALA A 98 9.09 -6.28 3.85
N SER A 99 8.46 -6.73 2.76
CA SER A 99 9.07 -6.82 1.43
C SER A 99 9.32 -5.44 0.79
N GLY A 100 8.70 -4.38 1.32
CA GLY A 100 8.97 -3.01 0.96
C GLY A 100 8.31 -2.04 1.94
N GLN A 101 8.82 -0.81 2.02
CA GLN A 101 8.27 0.23 2.89
C GLN A 101 8.45 1.61 2.28
N GLN A 102 7.66 2.57 2.77
CA GLN A 102 7.90 3.99 2.56
C GLN A 102 7.69 4.76 3.87
N GLY A 103 8.69 5.58 4.23
CA GLY A 103 8.58 6.61 5.26
C GLY A 103 8.68 6.11 6.70
N THR A 104 8.91 4.81 6.90
CA THR A 104 9.07 4.18 8.21
C THR A 104 10.53 3.83 8.50
N ASP A 105 10.85 3.55 9.76
CA ASP A 105 12.15 3.03 10.17
C ASP A 105 11.98 1.92 11.23
N VAL A 106 13.05 1.17 11.51
CA VAL A 106 13.04 0.04 12.44
C VAL A 106 13.83 0.39 13.71
N GLN A 107 13.35 -0.06 14.87
CA GLN A 107 14.04 0.08 16.16
C GLN A 107 13.91 -1.20 16.99
N GLU A 108 14.71 -1.32 18.05
CA GLU A 108 14.52 -2.38 19.05
C GLU A 108 13.17 -2.21 19.75
N THR A 109 12.48 -3.32 20.00
CA THR A 109 11.22 -3.33 20.73
C THR A 109 11.41 -3.72 22.18
N GLU A 110 10.67 -3.08 23.07
CA GLU A 110 10.55 -3.45 24.49
C GLU A 110 9.37 -4.43 24.74
N ASP A 111 8.68 -4.85 23.68
CA ASP A 111 7.60 -5.84 23.78
C ASP A 111 8.13 -7.19 24.30
N GLU A 112 7.20 -7.98 24.84
CA GLU A 112 7.49 -9.35 25.24
C GLU A 112 8.00 -10.17 24.04
N GLY A 113 9.13 -10.84 24.21
CA GLY A 113 9.81 -11.58 23.14
C GLY A 113 10.93 -10.80 22.44
N GLY A 114 11.03 -9.49 22.66
CA GLY A 114 12.07 -8.64 22.06
C GLY A 114 12.01 -8.62 20.53
N GLY A 115 13.16 -8.38 19.89
CA GLY A 115 13.25 -8.22 18.45
C GLY A 115 13.21 -6.76 18.03
N GLN A 116 12.49 -6.46 16.96
CA GLN A 116 12.38 -5.10 16.43
C GLN A 116 10.93 -4.74 16.14
N ASN A 117 10.64 -3.45 16.05
CA ASN A 117 9.38 -2.94 15.56
C ASN A 117 9.60 -1.90 14.46
N VAL A 118 8.59 -1.68 13.64
CA VAL A 118 8.52 -0.53 12.74
C VAL A 118 7.95 0.66 13.50
N GLY A 119 8.57 1.83 13.33
CA GLY A 119 8.17 3.09 13.95
C GLY A 119 8.34 4.29 13.01
N TRP A 120 8.20 5.49 13.58
CA TRP A 120 8.10 6.78 12.88
C TRP A 120 6.97 6.83 11.84
N ILE A 121 5.94 6.01 12.06
CA ILE A 121 4.80 5.85 11.15
C ILE A 121 3.92 7.10 11.24
N ALA A 122 3.75 7.77 10.09
CA ALA A 122 2.83 8.89 9.92
C ALA A 122 1.90 8.67 8.71
N ALA A 123 0.97 9.61 8.50
CA ALA A 123 0.04 9.56 7.37
C ALA A 123 0.79 9.51 6.03
N GLY A 124 0.41 8.56 5.17
CA GLY A 124 0.97 8.36 3.83
C GLY A 124 2.11 7.33 3.76
N ASP A 125 2.60 6.87 4.91
CA ASP A 125 3.58 5.79 4.99
C ASP A 125 2.92 4.43 4.70
N TRP A 126 3.71 3.41 4.34
CA TRP A 126 3.18 2.07 4.11
C TRP A 126 4.22 0.96 4.29
N LEU A 127 3.72 -0.26 4.54
CA LEU A 127 4.46 -1.52 4.47
C LEU A 127 3.83 -2.45 3.43
N ARG A 128 4.66 -3.22 2.72
CA ARG A 128 4.24 -4.20 1.71
C ARG A 128 4.78 -5.58 2.06
N PHE A 129 3.93 -6.59 1.99
CA PHE A 129 4.25 -7.99 2.23
C PHE A 129 3.87 -8.80 1.00
N ASP A 130 4.86 -9.39 0.34
CA ASP A 130 4.61 -10.24 -0.84
C ASP A 130 4.30 -11.67 -0.43
N ASP A 131 3.57 -12.36 -1.32
CA ASP A 131 3.27 -13.78 -1.26
C ASP A 131 2.59 -14.24 0.04
N VAL A 132 1.74 -13.40 0.63
CA VAL A 132 0.97 -13.75 1.82
C VAL A 132 -0.15 -14.73 1.44
N ASP A 133 -0.15 -15.89 2.08
CA ASP A 133 -1.03 -17.02 1.81
C ASP A 133 -2.15 -17.12 2.84
N PHE A 134 -3.38 -16.82 2.41
CA PHE A 134 -4.58 -16.98 3.21
C PHE A 134 -5.18 -18.39 3.08
N GLY A 135 -4.71 -19.21 2.13
CA GLY A 135 -5.28 -20.52 1.83
C GLY A 135 -6.74 -20.45 1.38
N ASP A 136 -7.46 -21.58 1.48
CA ASP A 136 -8.86 -21.68 1.04
C ASP A 136 -9.89 -21.21 2.09
N GLN A 137 -9.49 -21.21 3.36
CA GLN A 137 -10.32 -20.68 4.44
C GLN A 137 -10.14 -19.17 4.49
N PRO A 138 -11.20 -18.36 4.43
CA PRO A 138 -11.02 -16.92 4.40
C PRO A 138 -10.62 -16.37 5.77
N ALA A 139 -9.71 -15.41 5.78
CA ALA A 139 -9.52 -14.51 6.91
C ALA A 139 -10.69 -13.52 6.98
N LYS A 140 -11.18 -13.26 8.19
CA LYS A 140 -12.26 -12.32 8.49
C LYS A 140 -11.87 -11.21 9.45
N LYS A 141 -10.71 -11.34 10.10
CA LYS A 141 -10.16 -10.29 10.95
C LYS A 141 -8.68 -10.06 10.69
N PHE A 142 -8.24 -8.87 11.07
CA PHE A 142 -6.85 -8.48 11.14
C PHE A 142 -6.53 -8.08 12.58
N ALA A 143 -5.43 -8.60 13.12
CA ALA A 143 -4.94 -8.28 14.45
C ALA A 143 -3.50 -7.78 14.37
N ALA A 144 -3.20 -6.68 15.05
CA ALA A 144 -1.86 -6.09 15.09
C ALA A 144 -1.42 -5.83 16.52
N ARG A 145 -0.14 -6.08 16.78
CA ARG A 145 0.55 -5.74 18.03
C ARG A 145 1.17 -4.35 17.88
N VAL A 146 0.61 -3.39 18.59
CA VAL A 146 0.90 -1.97 18.39
C VAL A 146 1.22 -1.25 19.70
N ALA A 147 1.97 -0.16 19.58
CA ALA A 147 2.20 0.80 20.66
C ALA A 147 1.98 2.22 20.13
N SER A 148 1.36 3.09 20.93
CA SER A 148 1.03 4.45 20.53
C SER A 148 0.88 5.36 21.76
N ASP A 149 1.60 6.48 21.73
CA ASP A 149 1.43 7.62 22.65
C ASP A 149 0.79 8.82 21.93
N ALA A 150 0.19 8.57 20.76
CA ALA A 150 -0.40 9.63 19.97
C ALA A 150 -1.68 10.15 20.65
N ASN A 151 -1.86 11.47 20.62
CA ASN A 151 -3.09 12.08 21.11
C ASN A 151 -4.32 11.54 20.35
N GLU A 152 -5.44 11.38 21.06
CA GLU A 152 -6.70 10.84 20.52
C GLU A 152 -7.24 11.61 19.29
N GLY A 153 -6.78 12.85 19.07
CA GLY A 153 -7.17 13.67 17.92
C GLY A 153 -6.46 13.36 16.59
N SER A 154 -5.54 12.40 16.55
CA SER A 154 -4.84 12.03 15.29
C SER A 154 -5.71 11.25 14.31
N ASN A 155 -6.73 10.53 14.80
CA ASN A 155 -7.54 9.57 14.02
C ASN A 155 -6.66 8.61 13.18
N GLY A 156 -5.52 8.21 13.75
CA GLY A 156 -4.58 7.27 13.16
C GLY A 156 -5.20 5.91 12.90
N ARG A 157 -4.89 5.32 11.74
CA ARG A 157 -5.42 4.02 11.32
C ARG A 157 -4.48 3.28 10.38
N ILE A 158 -4.59 1.96 10.41
CA ILE A 158 -3.99 1.05 9.42
C ILE A 158 -5.09 0.65 8.44
N GLU A 159 -4.92 0.98 7.18
CA GLU A 159 -5.78 0.55 6.08
C GLU A 159 -5.18 -0.71 5.45
N ILE A 160 -5.89 -1.84 5.57
CA ILE A 160 -5.45 -3.14 5.04
C ILE A 160 -5.91 -3.23 3.59
N ARG A 161 -4.97 -3.25 2.66
CA ARG A 161 -5.23 -3.26 1.21
C ARG A 161 -4.60 -4.48 0.56
N ILE A 162 -5.31 -5.06 -0.40
CA ILE A 162 -4.92 -6.31 -1.07
C ILE A 162 -4.50 -6.00 -2.51
N ASP A 163 -3.38 -6.58 -2.93
CA ASP A 163 -2.72 -6.54 -4.25
C ASP A 163 -2.20 -5.16 -4.72
N SER A 164 -2.79 -4.06 -4.27
CA SER A 164 -2.35 -2.71 -4.60
C SER A 164 -2.63 -1.72 -3.47
N PRO A 165 -1.72 -0.77 -3.18
CA PRO A 165 -1.95 0.27 -2.19
C PRO A 165 -3.03 1.26 -2.64
N ALA A 166 -3.43 1.25 -3.92
CA ALA A 166 -4.51 2.08 -4.45
C ALA A 166 -5.90 1.45 -4.31
N ASN A 167 -5.99 0.13 -4.10
CA ASN A 167 -7.27 -0.57 -3.94
C ASN A 167 -7.96 -0.16 -2.65
N ALA A 168 -9.29 -0.09 -2.64
CA ALA A 168 -10.04 0.18 -1.41
C ALA A 168 -9.62 -0.80 -0.30
N PRO A 169 -9.55 -0.34 0.97
CA PRO A 169 -9.17 -1.22 2.06
C PRO A 169 -10.24 -2.29 2.29
N VAL A 170 -9.80 -3.54 2.43
CA VAL A 170 -10.65 -4.66 2.87
C VAL A 170 -11.01 -4.55 4.35
N GLY A 171 -10.26 -3.75 5.11
CA GLY A 171 -10.61 -3.38 6.47
C GLY A 171 -9.72 -2.26 6.99
N THR A 172 -10.08 -1.72 8.14
CA THR A 172 -9.37 -0.58 8.73
C THR A 172 -9.29 -0.77 10.23
N LEU A 173 -8.07 -0.77 10.75
CA LEU A 173 -7.80 -0.83 12.18
C LEU A 173 -7.56 0.59 12.70
N SER A 174 -8.46 1.10 13.53
CA SER A 174 -8.22 2.36 14.24
C SER A 174 -7.14 2.16 15.31
N ALA A 175 -6.06 2.95 15.26
CA ALA A 175 -4.98 2.87 16.21
C ALA A 175 -5.38 3.59 17.52
N ARG A 176 -5.66 2.81 18.56
CA ARG A 176 -5.94 3.34 19.91
C ARG A 176 -4.64 3.55 20.67
N GLY A 177 -4.58 4.60 21.48
CA GLY A 177 -3.46 4.87 22.37
C GLY A 177 -3.26 3.72 23.37
N THR A 178 -2.00 3.38 23.62
CA THR A 178 -1.61 2.30 24.53
C THR A 178 -0.90 2.81 25.79
N GLY A 179 -0.59 4.10 25.85
CA GLY A 179 0.03 4.76 27.01
C GLY A 179 1.51 5.11 26.82
N GLY A 180 2.11 4.70 25.70
CA GLY A 180 3.53 4.92 25.42
C GLY A 180 3.97 4.32 24.08
N TRP A 181 5.09 4.80 23.55
CA TRP A 181 5.69 4.30 22.31
C TRP A 181 6.23 2.87 22.39
N GLN A 182 6.37 2.32 23.58
CA GLN A 182 6.81 0.96 23.86
C GLN A 182 5.86 0.24 24.82
N ASP A 183 4.66 0.79 25.05
CA ASP A 183 3.60 0.11 25.79
C ASP A 183 2.73 -0.64 24.78
N TRP A 184 2.81 -1.97 24.77
CA TRP A 184 2.28 -2.79 23.68
C TRP A 184 0.91 -3.39 23.99
N ALA A 185 -0.02 -3.30 23.03
CA ALA A 185 -1.31 -3.96 23.08
C ALA A 185 -1.69 -4.55 21.72
N SER A 186 -2.47 -5.62 21.73
CA SER A 186 -3.04 -6.19 20.51
C SER A 186 -4.39 -5.53 20.22
N GLN A 187 -4.57 -5.06 19.00
CA GLN A 187 -5.81 -4.44 18.52
C GLN A 187 -6.31 -5.19 17.29
N GLU A 188 -7.62 -5.31 17.12
CA GLU A 188 -8.24 -6.06 16.03
C GLU A 188 -9.35 -5.28 15.33
N THR A 189 -9.61 -5.67 14.09
CA THR A 189 -10.72 -5.17 13.27
C THR A 189 -11.24 -6.27 12.36
N ASP A 190 -12.50 -6.16 11.95
CA ASP A 190 -13.07 -7.02 10.92
C ASP A 190 -12.56 -6.60 9.54
N ILE A 191 -12.43 -7.56 8.64
CA ILE A 191 -12.07 -7.35 7.23
C ILE A 191 -13.06 -8.06 6.31
N GLU A 192 -13.12 -7.64 5.05
CA GLU A 192 -13.76 -8.41 3.99
C GLU A 192 -13.08 -9.80 3.86
N PRO A 193 -13.87 -10.89 3.78
CA PRO A 193 -13.33 -12.24 3.67
C PRO A 193 -12.29 -12.39 2.56
N THR A 194 -11.04 -12.67 2.93
CA THR A 194 -9.90 -12.75 2.01
C THR A 194 -9.29 -14.14 2.01
N LYS A 195 -9.03 -14.71 0.82
CA LYS A 195 -8.52 -16.08 0.60
C LYS A 195 -7.51 -16.10 -0.56
N GLY A 196 -6.68 -17.13 -0.65
CA GLY A 196 -5.67 -17.25 -1.70
C GLY A 196 -4.38 -16.50 -1.38
N ARG A 197 -3.52 -16.30 -2.40
CA ARG A 197 -2.22 -15.64 -2.25
C ARG A 197 -2.27 -14.22 -2.77
N HIS A 198 -1.77 -13.28 -1.96
CA HIS A 198 -1.82 -11.86 -2.26
C HIS A 198 -0.55 -11.12 -1.85
N THR A 199 -0.33 -9.96 -2.45
CA THR A 199 0.51 -8.93 -1.83
C THR A 199 -0.37 -8.12 -0.87
N VAL A 200 0.03 -8.01 0.39
CA VAL A 200 -0.67 -7.23 1.41
C VAL A 200 0.02 -5.89 1.60
N PHE A 201 -0.76 -4.81 1.59
CA PHE A 201 -0.31 -3.48 1.94
C PHE A 201 -0.96 -3.04 3.24
N LEU A 202 -0.14 -2.54 4.17
CA LEU A 202 -0.59 -1.79 5.33
C LEU A 202 -0.31 -0.33 5.03
N VAL A 203 -1.35 0.44 4.73
CA VAL A 203 -1.24 1.88 4.44
C VAL A 203 -1.65 2.66 5.69
N PHE A 204 -0.79 3.57 6.11
CA PHE A 204 -0.99 4.33 7.34
C PHE A 204 -1.65 5.67 7.02
N ALA A 205 -2.74 5.97 7.71
CA ALA A 205 -3.50 7.20 7.51
C ALA A 205 -3.83 7.85 8.85
N ALA A 206 -3.89 9.17 8.86
CA ALA A 206 -4.27 10.00 10.00
C ALA A 206 -4.77 11.35 9.47
N ASP A 207 -5.45 12.12 10.31
CA ASP A 207 -5.96 13.45 9.94
C ASP A 207 -4.88 14.54 10.03
N ASN A 208 -3.75 14.22 10.67
CA ASN A 208 -2.56 15.07 10.75
C ASN A 208 -1.31 14.31 10.25
N GLY A 209 -0.19 15.03 10.12
CA GLY A 209 1.08 14.47 9.64
C GLY A 209 2.03 14.00 10.74
N ASP A 210 1.56 13.95 12.00
CA ASP A 210 2.39 13.52 13.12
C ASP A 210 2.55 12.00 13.13
N GLU A 211 3.60 11.52 13.77
CA GLU A 211 3.83 10.10 14.00
C GLU A 211 2.76 9.60 14.99
N PHE A 212 2.16 8.44 14.72
CA PHE A 212 1.01 7.98 15.52
C PHE A 212 1.07 6.52 15.96
N LEU A 213 2.00 5.71 15.44
CA LEU A 213 2.02 4.27 15.69
C LEU A 213 3.43 3.69 15.66
N ASN A 214 3.67 2.71 16.52
CA ASN A 214 4.67 1.67 16.34
C ASN A 214 3.95 0.34 16.10
N LEU A 215 4.45 -0.47 15.17
CA LEU A 215 3.91 -1.78 14.79
C LEU A 215 4.99 -2.85 14.96
N ASN A 216 4.74 -3.85 15.80
CA ASN A 216 5.65 -4.96 16.03
C ASN A 216 5.38 -6.08 15.00
N TYR A 217 4.22 -6.71 15.09
CA TYR A 217 3.78 -7.74 14.15
C TYR A 217 2.26 -7.68 13.95
N PHE A 218 1.78 -8.41 12.95
CA PHE A 218 0.36 -8.63 12.73
C PHE A 218 0.08 -10.05 12.26
N ALA A 219 -1.18 -10.44 12.32
CA ALA A 219 -1.67 -11.69 11.75
C ALA A 219 -3.12 -11.51 11.30
N PHE A 220 -3.54 -12.36 10.37
CA PHE A 220 -4.93 -12.52 10.01
C PHE A 220 -5.58 -13.63 10.83
N VAL A 221 -6.91 -13.57 10.98
CA VAL A 221 -7.70 -14.56 11.71
C VAL A 221 -8.92 -14.96 10.88
N ARG A 222 -9.28 -16.25 10.95
CA ARG A 222 -10.41 -16.86 10.22
C ARG A 222 -11.78 -16.47 10.76
#